data_AF-A0A846Z252-F1
#
_entry.id   AF-A0A846Z252-F1
#
_cell.length_a   1.000
_cell.length_b   1.000
_cell.length_c   1.000
_cell.angle_alpha   90.00
_cell.angle_beta   90.00
_cell.angle_gamma   90.00
#
_symmetry.space_group_name_H-M   'P 1'
#
loop_
_entity.id
_entity.type
_entity.pdbx_description
1 polymer ?
#
loop_
_entity_poly.entity_id
_entity_poly.type
_entity_poly.pdbx_seq_one_letter_code
_entity_poly.pdbx_strand_id
1 'polypeptide(L)'
;MPVEAASDDAAGVLRDVARLGPYFDVVTVGVDGPAWRSFPRDGERLRALTRDYGERLGTTERRVAGSLVFQGLAARLWSPAVAAAAVGIVPDLRDLRWRWAPGEPIRLGLAEPAGWHVQGIAEAAALVHDVVMDGQLRPLREAMLEFTGLADGLIWGNAASALAGSLNVGPAEPARGDLVRALLAREPLAGAGNFGPDGFVRKSCCLYCRVPGGGMCGDCGLLPGS
;
A
#
# COMPACT_ATOMS: atom_id res chain seq x y z
N MET A 1 -21.97 0.88 -14.25
CA MET A 1 -21.72 1.36 -12.88
C MET A 1 -21.59 0.14 -11.99
N PRO A 2 -20.56 0.05 -11.15
CA PRO A 2 -20.36 -1.09 -10.27
C PRO A 2 -21.57 -1.28 -9.34
N VAL A 3 -21.93 -2.52 -9.03
CA VAL A 3 -23.03 -2.82 -8.11
C VAL A 3 -22.50 -2.70 -6.68
N GLU A 4 -23.19 -1.94 -5.83
CA GLU A 4 -22.82 -1.81 -4.42
C GLU A 4 -22.81 -3.18 -3.72
N ALA A 5 -21.75 -3.46 -2.96
CA ALA A 5 -21.66 -4.64 -2.12
C ALA A 5 -22.30 -4.33 -0.76
N ALA A 6 -23.07 -5.28 -0.22
CA ALA A 6 -23.60 -5.15 1.14
C ALA A 6 -22.43 -5.04 2.14
N SER A 7 -22.64 -4.31 3.25
CA SER A 7 -21.57 -4.10 4.24
C SER A 7 -21.02 -5.42 4.79
N ASP A 8 -21.90 -6.41 5.00
CA ASP A 8 -21.51 -7.73 5.49
C ASP A 8 -20.62 -8.50 4.51
N ASP A 9 -20.84 -8.34 3.20
CA ASP A 9 -20.02 -8.97 2.16
C ASP A 9 -18.62 -8.35 2.11
N ALA A 10 -18.55 -7.01 2.12
CA ALA A 10 -17.28 -6.29 2.15
C ALA A 10 -16.49 -6.59 3.44
N ALA A 11 -17.15 -6.59 4.60
CA ALA A 11 -16.54 -6.95 5.88
C ALA A 11 -16.13 -8.43 5.94
N GLY A 12 -16.90 -9.32 5.33
CA GLY A 12 -16.56 -10.75 5.16
C GLY A 12 -15.28 -10.93 4.37
N VAL A 13 -15.22 -10.35 3.16
CA VAL A 13 -14.04 -10.43 2.30
C VAL A 13 -12.80 -9.81 2.95
N LEU A 14 -12.93 -8.65 3.60
CA LEU A 14 -11.80 -8.02 4.31
C LEU A 14 -11.26 -8.90 5.44
N ARG A 15 -12.13 -9.57 6.21
CA ARG A 15 -11.72 -10.54 7.24
C ARG A 15 -11.07 -11.78 6.64
N ASP A 16 -11.47 -12.18 5.44
CA ASP A 16 -10.92 -13.33 4.74
C ASP A 16 -9.51 -13.06 4.22
N VAL A 17 -9.31 -11.93 3.54
CA VAL A 17 -7.98 -11.53 3.07
C VAL A 17 -7.03 -11.19 4.21
N ALA A 18 -7.52 -10.67 5.34
CA ALA A 18 -6.70 -10.39 6.52
C ALA A 18 -5.96 -11.64 7.04
N ARG A 19 -6.48 -12.85 6.79
CA ARG A 19 -5.82 -14.12 7.16
C ARG A 19 -4.51 -14.36 6.42
N LEU A 20 -4.25 -13.66 5.31
CA LEU A 20 -2.99 -13.73 4.57
C LEU A 20 -1.83 -13.09 5.34
N GLY A 21 -2.10 -12.11 6.22
CA GLY A 21 -1.09 -11.54 7.09
C GLY A 21 -1.30 -10.06 7.43
N PRO A 22 -0.38 -9.46 8.20
CA PRO A 22 -0.56 -8.14 8.82
C PRO A 22 -0.60 -6.97 7.83
N TYR A 23 -0.18 -7.16 6.58
CA TYR A 23 -0.32 -6.16 5.52
C TYR A 23 -1.69 -6.20 4.83
N PHE A 24 -2.44 -7.30 4.97
CA PHE A 24 -3.77 -7.49 4.40
C PHE A 24 -4.88 -7.17 5.42
N ASP A 25 -4.51 -6.85 6.66
CA ASP A 25 -5.47 -6.57 7.73
C ASP A 25 -6.03 -5.15 7.64
N VAL A 26 -7.34 -5.06 7.40
CA VAL A 26 -8.14 -3.85 7.57
C VAL A 26 -9.11 -4.11 8.70
N VAL A 27 -8.90 -3.45 9.84
CA VAL A 27 -9.72 -3.63 11.03
C VAL A 27 -11.14 -3.15 10.75
N THR A 28 -12.15 -3.98 11.05
CA THR A 28 -13.57 -3.64 10.84
C THR A 28 -14.36 -3.46 12.13
N VAL A 29 -13.72 -3.64 13.29
CA VAL A 29 -14.36 -3.56 14.61
C VAL A 29 -13.57 -2.60 15.51
N GLY A 30 -14.26 -1.71 16.22
CA GLY A 30 -13.64 -0.77 17.16
C GLY A 30 -12.79 0.31 16.49
N VAL A 31 -13.19 0.76 15.30
CA VAL A 31 -12.51 1.78 14.47
C VAL A 31 -12.99 3.21 14.77
N ASP A 32 -13.92 3.35 15.70
CA ASP A 32 -14.56 4.58 16.17
C ASP A 32 -13.83 5.23 17.38
N GLY A 33 -12.89 4.50 17.99
CA GLY A 33 -12.14 4.99 19.16
C GLY A 33 -11.23 6.20 18.88
N PRO A 34 -10.88 6.99 19.92
CA PRO A 34 -10.15 8.25 19.78
C PRO A 34 -8.70 8.11 19.32
N ALA A 35 -8.15 6.89 19.22
CA ALA A 35 -6.82 6.64 18.68
C ALA A 35 -6.80 6.57 17.14
N TRP A 36 -7.98 6.35 16.53
CA TRP A 36 -8.17 6.31 15.09
C TRP A 36 -8.31 7.73 14.53
N ARG A 37 -7.62 7.97 13.41
CA ARG A 37 -7.66 9.24 12.67
C ARG A 37 -8.02 8.95 11.22
N SER A 38 -8.57 9.93 10.51
CA SER A 38 -8.76 9.81 9.06
C SER A 38 -7.40 9.65 8.37
N PHE A 39 -7.33 8.71 7.43
CA PHE A 39 -6.15 8.51 6.60
C PHE A 39 -6.26 9.37 5.31
N PRO A 40 -5.15 9.86 4.74
CA PRO A 40 -3.83 10.04 5.33
C PRO A 40 -3.73 11.36 6.14
N ARG A 41 -4.86 11.98 6.46
CA ARG A 41 -4.96 13.32 7.04
C ARG A 41 -4.48 13.36 8.50
N ASP A 42 -3.16 13.47 8.69
CA ASP A 42 -2.51 13.85 9.94
C ASP A 42 -0.99 14.03 9.71
N GLY A 43 -0.60 15.20 9.16
CA GLY A 43 0.79 15.48 8.78
C GLY A 43 1.78 15.45 9.96
N GLU A 44 1.33 15.82 11.16
CA GLU A 44 2.14 15.74 12.38
C GLU A 44 2.39 14.28 12.76
N ARG A 45 1.37 13.43 12.71
CA ARG A 45 1.52 11.99 13.00
C ARG A 45 2.37 11.28 11.96
N LEU A 46 2.29 11.66 10.68
CA LEU A 46 3.19 11.14 9.64
C LEU A 46 4.66 11.54 9.89
N ARG A 47 4.91 12.78 10.34
CA ARG A 47 6.26 13.23 10.75
C ARG A 47 6.76 12.46 11.97
N ALA A 48 5.91 12.26 12.97
CA ALA A 48 6.24 11.50 14.18
C ALA A 48 6.54 10.03 13.87
N LEU A 49 5.70 9.38 13.04
CA LEU A 49 5.93 8.03 12.55
C LEU A 49 7.25 7.93 11.79
N THR A 50 7.54 8.88 10.89
CA THR A 50 8.79 8.89 10.12
C THR A 50 10.02 9.03 11.03
N ARG A 51 9.94 9.85 12.08
CA ARG A 51 11.02 9.99 13.07
C ARG A 51 11.23 8.69 13.85
N ASP A 52 10.17 8.09 14.40
CA ASP A 52 10.22 6.81 15.10
C ASP A 52 10.85 5.71 14.22
N TYR A 53 10.43 5.65 12.95
CA TYR A 53 11.01 4.72 11.99
C TYR A 53 12.50 4.98 11.75
N GLY A 54 12.91 6.24 11.63
CA GLY A 54 14.32 6.63 11.47
C GLY A 54 15.19 6.23 12.65
N GLU A 55 14.72 6.48 13.87
CA GLU A 55 15.39 6.09 15.12
C GLU A 55 15.59 4.58 15.19
N ARG A 56 14.54 3.80 14.89
CA ARG A 56 14.60 2.33 14.90
C ARG A 56 15.51 1.75 13.81
N LEU A 57 15.60 2.43 12.68
CA LEU A 57 16.53 2.08 11.59
C LEU A 57 17.96 2.59 11.83
N GLY A 58 18.19 3.38 12.87
CA GLY A 58 19.47 4.01 13.15
C GLY A 58 19.90 5.05 12.12
N THR A 59 18.98 5.61 11.32
CA THR A 59 19.29 6.59 10.27
C THR A 59 18.88 8.00 10.68
N THR A 60 19.77 8.97 10.42
CA THR A 60 19.46 10.40 10.54
C THR A 60 18.88 10.99 9.25
N GLU A 61 18.89 10.22 8.15
CA GLU A 61 18.33 10.65 6.88
C GLU A 61 16.81 10.51 6.87
N ARG A 62 16.12 11.62 7.11
CA ARG A 62 14.65 11.67 7.10
C ARG A 62 14.02 11.07 5.83
N ARG A 63 14.63 11.28 4.67
CA ARG A 63 14.15 10.73 3.39
C ARG A 63 14.23 9.21 3.32
N VAL A 64 15.20 8.57 3.98
CA VAL A 64 15.31 7.11 4.04
C VAL A 64 14.14 6.54 4.83
N ALA A 65 13.91 7.06 6.04
CA ALA A 65 12.79 6.66 6.87
C ALA A 65 11.45 6.95 6.17
N GLY A 66 11.30 8.14 5.57
CA GLY A 66 10.09 8.54 4.86
C GLY A 66 9.77 7.65 3.66
N SER A 67 10.80 7.25 2.89
CA SER A 67 10.68 6.32 1.77
C SER A 67 10.09 4.98 2.22
N LEU A 68 10.63 4.41 3.31
CA LEU A 68 10.22 3.11 3.84
C LEU A 68 8.84 3.15 4.52
N VAL A 69 8.53 4.25 5.22
CA VAL A 69 7.18 4.50 5.76
C VAL A 69 6.15 4.57 4.63
N PHE A 70 6.43 5.35 3.58
CA PHE A 70 5.54 5.44 2.42
C PHE A 70 5.31 4.07 1.79
N GLN A 71 6.39 3.30 1.54
CA GLN A 71 6.28 1.97 0.97
C GLN A 71 5.46 1.02 1.86
N GLY A 72 5.66 1.06 3.18
CA GLY A 72 4.93 0.25 4.14
C GLY A 72 3.44 0.59 4.25
N LEU A 73 3.09 1.86 4.07
CA LEU A 73 1.69 2.32 3.97
C LEU A 73 1.08 1.93 2.63
N ALA A 74 1.79 2.10 1.52
CA ALA A 74 1.34 1.67 0.21
C ALA A 74 1.06 0.17 0.17
N ALA A 75 1.91 -0.65 0.78
CA ALA A 75 1.69 -2.10 0.89
C ALA A 75 0.41 -2.43 1.67
N ARG A 76 0.10 -1.70 2.75
CA ARG A 76 -1.13 -1.87 3.53
C ARG A 76 -2.39 -1.41 2.81
N LEU A 77 -2.27 -0.54 1.81
CA LEU A 77 -3.38 -0.15 0.96
C LEU A 77 -3.58 -1.16 -0.19
N TRP A 78 -2.49 -1.55 -0.85
CA TRP A 78 -2.54 -2.45 -2.00
C TRP A 78 -2.95 -3.87 -1.65
N SER A 79 -2.35 -4.45 -0.61
CA SER A 79 -2.49 -5.87 -0.30
C SER A 79 -3.95 -6.27 -0.07
N PRO A 80 -4.73 -5.61 0.82
CA PRO A 80 -6.13 -5.96 1.01
C PRO A 80 -6.99 -5.62 -0.21
N ALA A 81 -6.78 -4.47 -0.86
CA ALA A 81 -7.61 -4.03 -1.99
C ALA A 81 -7.49 -4.97 -3.18
N VAL A 82 -6.27 -5.38 -3.54
CA VAL A 82 -6.02 -6.28 -4.66
C VAL A 82 -6.46 -7.72 -4.35
N ALA A 83 -6.26 -8.19 -3.12
CA ALA A 83 -6.74 -9.51 -2.72
C ALA A 83 -8.27 -9.58 -2.71
N ALA A 84 -8.95 -8.56 -2.18
CA ALA A 84 -10.41 -8.49 -2.19
C ALA A 84 -10.96 -8.40 -3.62
N ALA A 85 -10.32 -7.57 -4.47
CA ALA A 85 -10.76 -7.38 -5.85
C ALA A 85 -10.58 -8.65 -6.70
N ALA A 86 -9.55 -9.46 -6.42
CA ALA A 86 -9.34 -10.76 -7.06
C ALA A 86 -10.46 -11.77 -6.77
N VAL A 87 -11.16 -11.61 -5.64
CA VAL A 87 -12.34 -12.41 -5.28
C VAL A 87 -13.68 -11.70 -5.58
N GLY A 88 -13.63 -10.57 -6.28
CA GLY A 88 -14.81 -9.91 -6.85
C GLY A 88 -15.36 -8.71 -6.07
N ILE A 89 -14.68 -8.23 -5.03
CA ILE A 89 -15.09 -7.03 -4.27
C ILE A 89 -13.96 -5.99 -4.22
N VAL A 90 -14.24 -4.76 -4.65
CA VAL A 90 -13.35 -3.63 -4.39
C VAL A 90 -13.83 -2.88 -3.16
N PRO A 91 -13.05 -2.83 -2.06
CA PRO A 91 -13.45 -2.12 -0.86
C PRO A 91 -13.44 -0.61 -1.10
N ASP A 92 -14.43 0.08 -0.54
CA ASP A 92 -14.45 1.52 -0.48
C ASP A 92 -13.54 2.01 0.65
N LEU A 93 -12.58 2.88 0.30
CA LEU A 93 -11.59 3.42 1.23
C LEU A 93 -11.85 4.90 1.56
N ARG A 94 -12.97 5.50 1.14
CA ARG A 94 -13.24 6.93 1.37
C ARG A 94 -13.13 7.35 2.84
N ASP A 95 -13.67 6.53 3.75
CA ASP A 95 -13.64 6.78 5.21
C ASP A 95 -12.54 5.99 5.93
N LEU A 96 -11.48 5.62 5.21
CA LEU A 96 -10.35 4.89 5.77
C LEU A 96 -9.74 5.62 6.96
N ARG A 97 -9.55 4.88 8.06
CA ARG A 97 -8.90 5.36 9.26
C ARG A 97 -7.59 4.63 9.51
N TRP A 98 -6.73 5.26 10.28
CA TRP A 98 -5.47 4.67 10.71
C TRP A 98 -5.18 4.92 12.18
N ARG A 99 -4.43 3.98 12.78
CA ARG A 99 -3.94 4.04 14.15
C ARG A 99 -2.48 3.64 14.18
N TRP A 100 -1.70 4.41 14.94
CA TRP A 100 -0.29 4.14 15.21
C TRP A 100 0.17 4.85 16.49
N ALA A 101 1.06 4.21 17.25
CA ALA A 101 1.79 4.80 18.36
C ALA A 101 3.27 4.37 18.27
N PRO A 102 4.22 5.09 18.91
CA PRO A 102 5.64 4.73 18.90
C PRO A 102 5.87 3.26 19.26
N GLY A 103 6.69 2.55 18.48
CA GLY A 103 6.92 1.12 18.63
C GLY A 103 5.76 0.19 18.23
N GLU A 104 4.52 0.69 18.08
CA GLU A 104 3.38 -0.10 17.62
C GLU A 104 3.35 -0.24 16.09
N PRO A 105 2.77 -1.32 15.57
CA PRO A 105 2.56 -1.47 14.13
C PRO A 105 1.41 -0.56 13.66
N ILE A 106 1.53 -0.04 12.43
CA ILE A 106 0.47 0.72 11.78
C ILE A 106 -0.72 -0.20 11.49
N ARG A 107 -1.93 0.28 11.81
CA ARG A 107 -3.21 -0.38 11.50
C ARG A 107 -4.06 0.54 10.63
N LEU A 108 -4.72 -0.05 9.64
CA LEU A 108 -5.78 0.59 8.86
C LEU A 108 -7.12 0.00 9.30
N GLY A 109 -8.19 0.77 9.17
CA GLY A 109 -9.52 0.29 9.54
C GLY A 109 -10.65 1.06 8.87
N LEU A 110 -11.78 0.39 8.75
CA LEU A 110 -13.05 0.91 8.26
C LEU A 110 -14.12 0.61 9.32
N ALA A 111 -14.77 1.64 9.84
CA ALA A 111 -15.84 1.46 10.82
C ALA A 111 -17.10 0.84 10.18
N GLU A 112 -17.38 1.24 8.94
CA GLU A 112 -18.50 0.76 8.14
C GLU A 112 -17.95 0.27 6.80
N PRO A 113 -17.48 -1.00 6.70
CA PRO A 113 -16.95 -1.53 5.46
C PRO A 113 -18.04 -1.56 4.39
N ALA A 114 -17.75 -0.96 3.25
CA ALA A 114 -18.57 -0.99 2.04
C ALA A 114 -17.67 -1.22 0.82
N GLY A 115 -18.27 -1.35 -0.37
CA GLY A 115 -17.52 -1.52 -1.60
C GLY A 115 -18.42 -1.80 -2.78
N TRP A 116 -17.83 -2.36 -3.83
CA TRP A 116 -18.55 -2.73 -5.04
C TRP A 116 -18.17 -4.11 -5.52
N HIS A 117 -19.16 -4.84 -6.02
CA HIS A 117 -18.92 -6.02 -6.82
C HIS A 117 -18.36 -5.63 -8.18
N VAL A 118 -17.34 -6.34 -8.61
CA VAL A 118 -16.69 -6.14 -9.91
C VAL A 118 -16.68 -7.43 -10.71
N GLN A 119 -16.84 -7.29 -12.03
CA GLN A 119 -16.85 -8.40 -12.97
C GLN A 119 -15.64 -8.27 -13.91
N GLY A 120 -14.65 -9.13 -13.68
CA GLY A 120 -13.44 -9.21 -14.50
C GLY A 120 -12.36 -8.20 -14.15
N ILE A 121 -11.17 -8.44 -14.69
CA ILE A 121 -9.94 -7.76 -14.30
C ILE A 121 -9.92 -6.28 -14.69
N ALA A 122 -10.49 -5.92 -15.85
CA ALA A 122 -10.45 -4.54 -16.32
C ALA A 122 -11.27 -3.58 -15.44
N GLU A 123 -12.48 -3.99 -15.03
CA GLU A 123 -13.33 -3.23 -14.10
C GLU A 123 -12.69 -3.16 -12.71
N ALA A 124 -12.20 -4.30 -12.19
CA ALA A 124 -11.50 -4.36 -10.93
C ALA A 124 -10.27 -3.44 -10.91
N ALA A 125 -9.43 -3.47 -11.95
CA ALA A 125 -8.24 -2.63 -12.05
C ALA A 125 -8.58 -1.14 -12.15
N ALA A 126 -9.68 -0.78 -12.82
CA ALA A 126 -10.13 0.61 -12.87
C ALA A 126 -10.54 1.11 -11.50
N LEU A 127 -11.42 0.37 -10.83
CA LEU A 127 -11.94 0.80 -9.54
C LEU A 127 -10.89 0.74 -8.43
N VAL A 128 -10.02 -0.29 -8.40
CA VAL A 128 -8.90 -0.37 -7.46
C VAL A 128 -7.91 0.80 -7.66
N HIS A 129 -7.67 1.19 -8.91
CA HIS A 129 -6.84 2.35 -9.20
C HIS A 129 -7.48 3.62 -8.64
N ASP A 130 -8.75 3.88 -8.91
CA ASP A 130 -9.45 5.07 -8.39
C ASP A 130 -9.44 5.12 -6.85
N VAL A 131 -9.83 4.02 -6.17
CA VAL A 131 -9.95 4.00 -4.70
C VAL A 131 -8.60 4.05 -3.99
N VAL A 132 -7.56 3.40 -4.51
CA VAL A 132 -6.25 3.33 -3.86
C VAL A 132 -5.29 4.42 -4.35
N MET A 133 -5.11 4.57 -5.67
CA MET A 133 -4.20 5.59 -6.21
C MET A 133 -4.71 6.99 -5.92
N ASP A 134 -5.90 7.29 -6.41
CA ASP A 134 -6.43 8.65 -6.38
C ASP A 134 -7.01 8.97 -5.00
N GLY A 135 -7.72 8.02 -4.40
CA GLY A 135 -8.30 8.18 -3.07
C GLY A 135 -7.28 8.26 -1.93
N GLN A 136 -6.18 7.52 -1.99
CA GLN A 136 -5.28 7.34 -0.84
C GLN A 136 -3.81 7.69 -1.11
N LEU A 137 -3.20 7.14 -2.16
CA LEU A 137 -1.76 7.27 -2.38
C LEU A 137 -1.33 8.66 -2.85
N ARG A 138 -2.13 9.33 -3.69
CA ARG A 138 -1.86 10.73 -4.09
C ARG A 138 -1.96 11.69 -2.90
N PRO A 139 -3.03 11.68 -2.07
CA PRO A 139 -3.05 12.47 -0.84
C PRO A 139 -1.92 12.13 0.14
N LEU A 140 -1.56 10.84 0.27
CA LEU A 140 -0.46 10.43 1.14
C LEU A 140 0.87 11.00 0.63
N ARG A 141 1.12 10.93 -0.68
CA ARG A 141 2.29 11.56 -1.31
C ARG A 141 2.35 13.04 -0.97
N GLU A 142 1.26 13.77 -1.17
CA GLU A 142 1.21 15.22 -0.90
C GLU A 142 1.60 15.52 0.54
N ALA A 143 0.98 14.84 1.52
CA ALA A 143 1.29 15.02 2.94
C ALA A 143 2.75 14.67 3.28
N MET A 144 3.30 13.61 2.68
CA MET A 144 4.68 13.17 2.89
C MET A 144 5.70 14.15 2.30
N LEU A 145 5.41 14.73 1.13
CA LEU A 145 6.33 15.64 0.42
C LEU A 145 6.58 16.93 1.18
N GLU A 146 5.64 17.38 2.01
CA GLU A 146 5.79 18.57 2.86
C GLU A 146 6.99 18.51 3.81
N PHE A 147 7.55 17.32 4.08
CA PHE A 147 8.61 17.18 5.08
C PHE A 147 9.74 16.22 4.73
N THR A 148 9.56 15.36 3.72
CA THR A 148 10.56 14.35 3.37
C THR A 148 11.45 14.72 2.18
N GLY A 149 10.97 15.56 1.26
CA GLY A 149 11.70 15.90 0.02
C GLY A 149 11.96 14.70 -0.89
N LEU A 150 11.07 13.70 -0.90
CA LEU A 150 11.18 12.53 -1.76
C LEU A 150 10.95 12.90 -3.24
N ALA A 151 11.67 12.25 -4.15
CA ALA A 151 11.44 12.39 -5.58
C ALA A 151 10.22 11.55 -6.01
N ASP A 152 9.46 12.03 -7.00
CA ASP A 152 8.25 11.32 -7.48
C ASP A 152 8.56 9.91 -8.00
N GLY A 153 9.63 9.74 -8.76
CA GLY A 153 10.03 8.41 -9.27
C GLY A 153 10.36 7.42 -8.15
N LEU A 154 10.83 7.89 -6.99
CA LEU A 154 11.03 7.06 -5.81
C LEU A 154 9.69 6.67 -5.17
N ILE A 155 8.79 7.65 -4.97
CA ILE A 155 7.46 7.41 -4.37
C ILE A 155 6.69 6.38 -5.20
N TRP A 156 6.58 6.61 -6.52
CA TRP A 156 5.81 5.73 -7.39
C TRP A 156 6.51 4.39 -7.64
N GLY A 157 7.84 4.36 -7.62
CA GLY A 157 8.59 3.10 -7.59
C GLY A 157 8.27 2.28 -6.34
N ASN A 158 8.28 2.90 -5.16
CA ASN A 158 7.90 2.23 -3.91
C ASN A 158 6.45 1.75 -3.93
N ALA A 159 5.52 2.55 -4.48
CA ALA A 159 4.13 2.12 -4.64
C ALA A 159 4.00 0.91 -5.59
N ALA A 160 4.73 0.91 -6.70
CA ALA A 160 4.76 -0.20 -7.66
C ALA A 160 5.36 -1.48 -7.06
N SER A 161 6.46 -1.35 -6.32
CA SER A 161 7.05 -2.46 -5.56
C SER A 161 6.11 -3.00 -4.49
N ALA A 162 5.45 -2.13 -3.73
CA ALA A 162 4.46 -2.53 -2.74
C ALA A 162 3.28 -3.28 -3.37
N LEU A 163 2.81 -2.83 -4.55
CA LEU A 163 1.78 -3.50 -5.32
C LEU A 163 2.25 -4.88 -5.81
N ALA A 164 3.44 -4.97 -6.42
CA ALA A 164 4.01 -6.25 -6.87
C ALA A 164 4.24 -7.22 -5.70
N GLY A 165 4.75 -6.71 -4.58
CA GLY A 165 5.01 -7.47 -3.36
C GLY A 165 3.76 -8.07 -2.72
N SER A 166 2.56 -7.57 -3.03
CA SER A 166 1.30 -8.19 -2.59
C SER A 166 1.10 -9.62 -3.12
N LEU A 167 1.79 -9.99 -4.21
CA LEU A 167 1.78 -11.35 -4.76
C LEU A 167 2.66 -12.33 -3.98
N ASN A 168 3.59 -11.85 -3.15
CA ASN A 168 4.56 -12.68 -2.44
C ASN A 168 3.96 -13.38 -1.21
N VAL A 169 2.71 -13.07 -0.86
CA VAL A 169 2.02 -13.60 0.33
C VAL A 169 0.69 -14.20 -0.07
N GLY A 170 0.39 -15.39 0.46
CA GLY A 170 -0.82 -16.14 0.12
C GLY A 170 -0.68 -17.02 -1.11
N PRO A 171 -1.75 -17.73 -1.50
CA PRO A 171 -1.73 -18.63 -2.64
C PRO A 171 -1.49 -17.88 -3.96
N ALA A 172 -0.89 -18.59 -4.92
CA ALA A 172 -0.77 -18.10 -6.28
C ALA A 172 -2.14 -18.16 -6.95
N GLU A 173 -2.72 -16.99 -7.18
CA GLU A 173 -4.04 -16.83 -7.80
C GLU A 173 -3.90 -16.07 -9.12
N PRO A 174 -4.23 -16.66 -10.28
CA PRO A 174 -4.07 -16.01 -11.59
C PRO A 174 -4.75 -14.65 -11.67
N ALA A 175 -5.99 -14.53 -11.16
CA ALA A 175 -6.75 -13.28 -11.17
C ALA A 175 -6.03 -12.16 -10.40
N ARG A 176 -5.42 -12.47 -9.26
CA ARG A 176 -4.65 -11.51 -8.46
C ARG A 176 -3.39 -11.05 -9.21
N GLY A 177 -2.69 -11.98 -9.87
CA GLY A 177 -1.53 -11.67 -10.71
C GLY A 177 -1.87 -10.79 -11.91
N ASP A 178 -2.97 -11.08 -12.59
CA ASP A 178 -3.44 -10.30 -13.74
C ASP A 178 -3.91 -8.90 -13.33
N LEU A 179 -4.58 -8.78 -12.18
CA LEU A 179 -4.96 -7.49 -11.59
C LEU A 179 -3.74 -6.63 -11.25
N VAL A 180 -2.72 -7.20 -10.60
CA VAL A 180 -1.47 -6.49 -10.30
C VAL A 180 -0.79 -5.99 -11.58
N ARG A 181 -0.71 -6.82 -12.63
CA ARG A 181 -0.15 -6.42 -13.91
C ARG A 181 -0.96 -5.29 -14.57
N ALA A 182 -2.29 -5.38 -14.54
CA ALA A 182 -3.17 -4.35 -15.09
C ALA A 182 -3.02 -3.00 -14.36
N LEU A 183 -2.84 -3.02 -13.04
CA LEU A 183 -2.60 -1.82 -12.22
C LEU A 183 -1.20 -1.22 -12.47
N LEU A 184 -0.17 -2.05 -12.59
CA LEU A 184 1.20 -1.60 -12.89
C LEU A 184 1.32 -0.97 -14.29
N ALA A 185 0.42 -1.32 -15.23
CA ALA A 185 0.37 -0.72 -16.56
C ALA A 185 -0.28 0.68 -16.58
N ARG A 186 -0.80 1.17 -15.44
CA ARG A 186 -1.47 2.48 -15.34
C ARG A 186 -0.56 3.54 -14.73
N GLU A 187 -0.68 4.77 -15.20
CA GLU A 187 -0.01 5.93 -14.59
C GLU A 187 -0.50 6.15 -13.14
N PRO A 188 0.37 6.57 -12.21
CA PRO A 188 1.79 6.90 -12.36
C PRO A 188 2.74 5.71 -12.13
N LEU A 189 2.22 4.47 -12.09
CA LEU A 189 3.03 3.26 -11.85
C LEU A 189 3.65 2.73 -13.14
N ALA A 190 3.08 3.08 -14.29
CA ALA A 190 3.56 2.68 -15.60
C ALA A 190 5.05 3.04 -15.75
N GLY A 191 5.85 2.03 -16.10
CA GLY A 191 7.29 2.19 -16.29
C GLY A 191 8.11 2.34 -15.00
N ALA A 192 7.52 2.28 -13.80
CA ALA A 192 8.23 2.36 -12.52
C ALA A 192 9.08 1.10 -12.21
N GLY A 193 8.83 0.01 -12.92
CA GLY A 193 9.55 -1.26 -12.82
C GLY A 193 9.01 -2.28 -13.82
N ASN A 194 9.49 -3.52 -13.73
CA ASN A 194 9.03 -4.64 -14.55
C ASN A 194 9.21 -5.97 -13.79
N PHE A 195 8.45 -6.99 -14.17
CA PHE A 195 8.69 -8.36 -13.70
C PHE A 195 9.81 -8.98 -14.55
N GLY A 196 10.90 -9.34 -13.89
CA GLY A 196 11.96 -10.19 -14.41
C GLY A 196 11.80 -11.65 -13.97
N PRO A 197 12.78 -12.52 -14.26
CA PRO A 197 12.75 -13.93 -13.91
C PRO A 197 12.67 -14.18 -12.39
N ASP A 198 13.30 -13.31 -11.60
CA ASP A 198 13.39 -13.44 -10.14
C ASP A 198 12.36 -12.59 -9.38
N GLY A 199 11.42 -11.97 -10.09
CA GLY A 199 10.37 -11.14 -9.50
C GLY A 199 10.39 -9.70 -10.02
N PHE A 200 9.76 -8.79 -9.27
CA PHE A 200 9.62 -7.40 -9.67
C PHE A 200 10.88 -6.59 -9.38
N VAL A 201 11.31 -5.78 -10.34
CA VAL A 201 12.47 -4.91 -10.26
C VAL A 201 12.04 -3.48 -10.50
N ARG A 202 12.31 -2.58 -9.55
CA ARG A 202 12.06 -1.14 -9.70
C ARG A 202 13.13 -0.48 -10.56
N LYS A 203 12.77 0.59 -11.28
CA LYS A 203 13.73 1.51 -11.91
C LYS A 203 14.29 2.58 -10.97
N SER A 204 13.70 2.72 -9.78
CA SER A 204 14.15 3.67 -8.76
C SER A 204 14.65 2.97 -7.50
N CYS A 205 15.53 3.67 -6.77
CA CYS A 205 16.06 3.20 -5.49
C CYS A 205 15.08 3.55 -4.35
N CYS A 206 14.69 2.57 -3.55
CA CYS A 206 13.86 2.77 -2.36
C CYS A 206 14.63 3.33 -1.15
N LEU A 207 15.93 3.58 -1.30
CA LEU A 207 16.87 4.05 -0.28
C LEU A 207 17.17 3.10 0.88
N TYR A 208 16.65 1.86 0.86
CA TYR A 208 16.95 0.89 1.92
C TYR A 208 18.45 0.60 2.08
N CYS A 209 19.21 0.63 0.98
CA CYS A 209 20.68 0.48 1.00
C CYS A 209 21.43 1.57 1.77
N ARG A 210 20.75 2.66 2.16
CA ARG A 210 21.32 3.74 2.98
C ARG A 210 21.05 3.56 4.48
N VAL A 211 20.27 2.55 4.87
CA VAL A 211 20.08 2.19 6.28
C VAL A 211 21.39 1.61 6.81
N PRO A 212 21.89 2.05 7.98
CA PRO A 212 23.07 1.43 8.60
C PRO A 212 22.88 -0.07 8.82
N GLY A 213 23.82 -0.88 8.33
CA GLY A 213 23.71 -2.34 8.35
C GLY A 213 22.64 -2.91 7.40
N GLY A 214 21.98 -2.06 6.61
CA GLY A 214 21.07 -2.44 5.54
C GLY A 214 21.81 -2.97 4.32
N GLY A 215 21.10 -3.71 3.48
CA GLY A 215 21.59 -4.22 2.20
C GLY A 215 20.75 -3.73 1.03
N MET A 216 20.77 -4.50 -0.06
CA MET A 216 19.87 -4.28 -1.18
C MET A 216 18.51 -4.92 -0.85
N CYS A 217 17.41 -4.21 -1.13
CA CYS A 217 16.08 -4.79 -0.99
C CYS A 217 15.79 -5.79 -2.13
N GLY A 218 14.75 -6.63 -1.97
CA GLY A 218 14.37 -7.62 -2.99
C GLY A 218 14.14 -7.04 -4.39
N ASP A 219 13.54 -5.85 -4.49
CA ASP A 219 13.19 -5.25 -5.79
C ASP A 219 14.21 -4.18 -6.24
N CYS A 220 15.48 -4.31 -5.84
CA CYS A 220 16.47 -3.24 -6.02
C CYS A 220 16.97 -3.17 -7.48
N GLY A 221 16.64 -2.09 -8.19
CA GLY A 221 17.15 -1.81 -9.55
C GLY A 221 18.62 -1.38 -9.63
N LEU A 222 19.38 -1.56 -8.56
CA LEU A 222 20.83 -1.35 -8.52
C LEU A 222 21.58 -2.68 -8.45
N LEU A 223 20.87 -3.81 -8.42
CA LEU A 223 21.50 -5.14 -8.44
C LEU A 223 22.06 -5.43 -9.84
N PRO A 224 23.25 -6.04 -9.95
CA PRO A 224 23.77 -6.46 -11.25
C PRO A 224 22.80 -7.44 -11.92
N GLY A 225 22.35 -7.14 -13.14
CA GLY A 225 21.41 -7.98 -13.91
C GLY A 225 19.94 -7.58 -13.82
N SER A 226 19.61 -6.50 -13.10
CA SER A 226 18.30 -5.83 -13.12
C SER A 226 18.01 -5.05 -14.41
#